data_AF-A0A6A5GVG8-F1
#
_entry.id   AF-A0A6A5GVG8-F1
#
_cell.length_a   1.000
_cell.length_b   1.000
_cell.length_c   1.000
_cell.angle_alpha   90.00
_cell.angle_beta   90.00
_cell.angle_gamma   90.00
#
_symmetry.space_group_name_H-M   'P 1'
#
loop_
_entity.id
_entity.type
_entity.pdbx_description
1 polymer ?
#
loop_
_entity_poly.entity_id
_entity_poly.type
_entity_poly.pdbx_seq_one_letter_code
_entity_poly.pdbx_strand_id
1 'polypeptide(L)'
;MDGIDIILESSTLTSTNLNVFLKHWLSGGCPRLKFFLARMGSVNMFQVLADLLHNVVFVENSRTYTSPFGYRSTLTSGFDIRRADGVTATVCHQQTRKLVIAVWPETSNNDD
;
A
#
# COMPACT_ATOMS: atom_id res chain seq x y z
N MET A 1 -2.34 16.35 11.24
CA MET A 1 -2.48 15.13 10.40
C MET A 1 -1.72 14.02 11.11
N ASP A 2 -2.42 13.07 11.72
CA ASP A 2 -1.80 12.04 12.57
C ASP A 2 -1.53 10.73 11.79
N GLY A 3 -1.12 10.81 10.54
CA GLY A 3 -0.75 9.66 9.70
C GLY A 3 0.67 9.17 9.97
N ILE A 4 0.95 7.91 9.63
CA ILE A 4 2.30 7.33 9.72
C ILE A 4 2.74 6.87 8.33
N ASP A 5 3.93 7.33 7.94
CA ASP A 5 4.69 6.83 6.79
C ASP A 5 5.82 5.94 7.29
N ILE A 6 5.90 4.70 6.80
CA ILE A 6 6.95 3.73 7.13
C ILE A 6 7.84 3.56 5.91
N ILE A 7 9.14 3.86 6.04
CA ILE A 7 10.11 3.76 4.95
C ILE A 7 11.26 2.87 5.38
N LEU A 8 11.44 1.75 4.69
CA LEU A 8 12.52 0.80 4.91
C LEU A 8 13.42 0.79 3.67
N GLU A 9 14.49 1.60 3.70
CA GLU A 9 15.43 1.76 2.57
C GLU A 9 16.22 0.49 2.23
N SER A 10 16.37 -0.42 3.19
CA SER A 10 16.90 -1.76 3.01
C SER A 10 16.23 -2.69 4.01
N SER A 11 15.70 -3.82 3.54
CA SER A 11 14.92 -4.74 4.36
C SER A 11 15.12 -6.20 3.96
N THR A 12 15.12 -7.07 4.98
CA THR A 12 15.08 -8.53 4.83
C THR A 12 13.65 -9.08 4.80
N LEU A 13 12.64 -8.20 4.77
CA LEU A 13 11.25 -8.62 4.61
C LEU A 13 11.09 -9.50 3.37
N THR A 14 10.22 -10.48 3.49
CA THR A 14 9.81 -11.37 2.41
C THR A 14 8.41 -11.03 1.93
N SER A 15 8.03 -11.53 0.74
CA SER A 15 6.65 -11.41 0.26
C SER A 15 5.62 -12.02 1.22
N THR A 16 6.01 -13.03 2.01
CA THR A 16 5.16 -13.62 3.06
C THR A 16 4.96 -12.65 4.23
N ASN A 17 6.02 -11.95 4.67
CA ASN A 17 5.87 -10.95 5.73
C ASN A 17 4.94 -9.80 5.30
N LEU A 18 5.03 -9.38 4.03
CA LEU A 18 4.13 -8.39 3.46
C LEU A 18 2.68 -8.88 3.40
N ASN A 19 2.45 -10.15 3.02
CA ASN A 19 1.11 -10.73 3.06
C ASN A 19 0.50 -10.71 4.47
N VAL A 20 1.29 -11.09 5.49
CA VAL A 20 0.87 -11.03 6.89
C VAL A 20 0.55 -9.59 7.31
N PHE A 21 1.38 -8.63 6.90
CA PHE A 21 1.14 -7.21 7.17
C PHE A 21 -0.17 -6.71 6.52
N LEU A 22 -0.44 -7.05 5.27
CA LEU A 22 -1.67 -6.67 4.58
C LEU A 22 -2.91 -7.29 5.24
N LYS A 23 -2.85 -8.57 5.61
CA LYS A 23 -3.93 -9.25 6.36
C LYS A 23 -4.18 -8.58 7.72
N HIS A 24 -3.11 -8.21 8.43
CA HIS A 24 -3.21 -7.48 9.69
C HIS A 24 -3.85 -6.10 9.49
N TRP A 25 -3.43 -5.34 8.47
CA TRP A 25 -4.01 -4.04 8.15
C TRP A 25 -5.49 -4.15 7.77
N LEU A 26 -5.87 -5.12 6.93
CA LEU A 26 -7.26 -5.42 6.55
C LEU A 26 -8.13 -5.79 7.77
N SER A 27 -7.53 -6.35 8.81
CA SER A 27 -8.22 -6.69 10.07
C SER A 27 -8.32 -5.49 11.05
N GLY A 28 -7.98 -4.28 10.61
CA GLY A 28 -8.00 -3.06 11.43
C GLY A 28 -6.68 -2.72 12.13
N GLY A 29 -5.63 -3.53 11.92
CA GLY A 29 -4.29 -3.24 12.38
C GLY A 29 -3.69 -2.00 11.71
N CYS A 30 -2.74 -1.35 12.38
CA CYS A 30 -2.08 -0.13 11.88
C CYS A 30 -3.05 0.92 11.29
N PRO A 31 -4.09 1.36 12.02
CA PRO A 31 -5.17 2.20 11.47
C PRO A 31 -4.69 3.57 10.96
N ARG A 32 -3.52 4.03 11.45
CA ARG A 32 -2.90 5.31 11.09
C ARG A 32 -1.96 5.24 9.89
N LEU A 33 -1.76 4.05 9.30
CA LEU A 33 -0.88 3.89 8.14
C LEU A 33 -1.38 4.75 6.97
N LYS A 34 -0.49 5.55 6.40
CA LYS A 34 -0.74 6.34 5.18
C LYS A 34 0.17 5.90 4.04
N PHE A 35 1.41 5.55 4.37
CA PHE A 35 2.37 5.08 3.38
C PHE A 35 3.28 4.00 3.97
N PHE A 36 3.60 3.01 3.16
CA PHE A 36 4.64 2.03 3.44
C PHE A 36 5.51 1.87 2.20
N LEU A 37 6.83 1.90 2.38
CA LEU A 37 7.79 1.56 1.35
C LEU A 37 8.81 0.61 1.94
N ALA A 38 9.05 -0.50 1.24
CA ALA A 38 10.18 -1.38 1.54
C ALA A 38 10.96 -1.71 0.27
N ARG A 39 12.28 -1.51 0.34
CA ARG A 39 13.21 -2.03 -0.66
C ARG A 39 13.72 -3.38 -0.20
N MET A 40 13.48 -4.40 -1.01
CA MET A 40 13.72 -5.80 -0.65
C MET A 40 14.64 -6.48 -1.67
N GLY A 41 15.13 -7.68 -1.33
CA GLY A 41 15.93 -8.50 -2.25
C GLY A 41 15.11 -9.05 -3.43
N SER A 42 13.84 -9.38 -3.21
CA SER A 42 12.89 -9.82 -4.22
C SER A 42 11.46 -9.58 -3.75
N VAL A 43 10.53 -9.40 -4.70
CA VAL A 43 9.10 -9.25 -4.42
C VAL A 43 8.33 -10.13 -5.40
N ASN A 44 7.56 -11.07 -4.88
CA ASN A 44 6.58 -11.85 -5.63
C ASN A 44 5.17 -11.37 -5.29
N MET A 45 4.53 -10.65 -6.21
CA MET A 45 3.20 -10.08 -5.99
C MET A 45 2.11 -11.14 -5.80
N PHE A 46 2.24 -12.32 -6.40
CA PHE A 46 1.30 -13.42 -6.16
C PHE A 46 1.36 -13.90 -4.70
N GLN A 47 2.55 -13.91 -4.09
CA GLN A 47 2.69 -14.25 -2.67
C GLN A 47 2.21 -13.10 -1.76
N VAL A 48 2.50 -11.86 -2.12
CA VAL A 48 2.04 -10.67 -1.36
C VAL A 48 0.51 -10.65 -1.27
N LEU A 49 -0.17 -10.97 -2.38
CA LEU A 49 -1.64 -10.94 -2.48
C LEU A 49 -2.31 -12.30 -2.26
N ALA A 50 -1.55 -13.31 -1.80
CA ALA A 50 -2.10 -14.64 -1.53
C ALA A 50 -3.26 -14.56 -0.53
N ASP A 51 -4.35 -15.27 -0.85
CA ASP A 51 -5.62 -15.27 -0.11
C ASP A 51 -6.38 -13.94 -0.07
N LEU A 52 -5.91 -12.90 -0.76
CA LEU A 52 -6.55 -11.57 -0.83
C LEU A 52 -7.28 -11.32 -2.15
N LEU A 53 -7.19 -12.25 -3.12
CA LEU A 53 -7.65 -12.04 -4.51
C LEU A 53 -9.13 -11.66 -4.63
N HIS A 54 -9.99 -12.13 -3.73
CA HIS A 54 -11.43 -11.78 -3.71
C HIS A 54 -11.69 -10.31 -3.36
N ASN A 55 -10.68 -9.60 -2.85
CA ASN A 55 -10.74 -8.21 -2.39
C ASN A 55 -9.70 -7.34 -3.12
N VAL A 56 -9.21 -7.80 -4.28
CA VAL A 56 -8.20 -7.11 -5.08
C VAL A 56 -8.80 -6.60 -6.38
N VAL A 57 -8.58 -5.32 -6.68
CA VAL A 57 -8.89 -4.72 -7.99
C VAL A 57 -7.60 -4.21 -8.61
N PHE A 58 -7.28 -4.63 -9.82
CA PHE A 58 -6.12 -4.10 -10.53
C PHE A 58 -6.40 -2.68 -11.03
N VAL A 59 -5.42 -1.79 -10.85
CA VAL A 59 -5.50 -0.40 -11.27
C VAL A 59 -4.28 -0.04 -12.12
N GLU A 60 -4.54 0.26 -13.39
CA GLU A 60 -3.53 0.69 -14.35
C GLU A 60 -3.20 2.18 -14.27
N ASN A 61 -4.07 2.97 -13.64
CA ASN A 61 -3.90 4.42 -13.56
C ASN A 61 -2.80 4.81 -12.55
N SER A 62 -1.92 5.71 -13.00
CA SER A 62 -0.90 6.31 -12.16
C SER A 62 -1.55 7.20 -11.09
N ARG A 63 -1.18 6.99 -9.83
CA ARG A 63 -1.62 7.79 -8.68
C ARG A 63 -0.43 8.31 -7.88
N THR A 64 -0.48 9.57 -7.47
CA THR A 64 0.60 10.19 -6.70
C THR A 64 0.18 10.36 -5.25
N TYR A 65 0.85 9.63 -4.35
CA TYR A 65 0.80 9.90 -2.92
C TYR A 65 1.61 11.18 -2.62
N THR A 66 1.01 12.13 -1.91
CA THR A 66 1.70 13.31 -1.40
C THR A 66 1.80 13.20 0.11
N SER A 67 3.03 13.04 0.62
CA SER A 67 3.29 12.91 2.05
C SER A 67 3.19 14.27 2.73
N PRO A 68 2.66 14.35 3.97
CA PRO A 68 2.74 15.57 4.78
C PRO A 68 4.20 15.95 5.13
N PHE A 69 5.16 15.05 4.93
CA PHE A 69 6.60 15.28 5.18
C PHE A 69 7.34 15.88 3.96
N GLY A 70 6.61 16.35 2.94
CA GLY A 70 7.19 17.13 1.83
C GLY A 70 7.74 16.31 0.66
N TYR A 71 7.48 15.00 0.61
CA TYR A 71 7.85 14.15 -0.53
C TYR A 71 6.63 13.57 -1.25
N ARG A 72 6.85 13.10 -2.48
CA ARG A 72 5.82 12.47 -3.31
C ARG A 72 6.26 11.09 -3.77
N SER A 73 5.31 10.18 -3.93
CA SER A 73 5.53 8.87 -4.53
C SER A 73 4.48 8.59 -5.59
N THR A 74 4.91 8.38 -6.82
CA THR A 74 4.04 8.03 -7.94
C THR A 74 3.97 6.51 -8.05
N LEU A 75 2.77 5.95 -7.90
CA LEU A 75 2.44 4.54 -8.12
C LEU A 75 1.89 4.41 -9.54
N THR A 76 2.67 3.88 -10.48
CA THR A 76 2.31 3.80 -11.90
C THR A 76 1.18 2.81 -12.19
N SER A 77 1.12 1.71 -11.43
CA SER A 77 0.05 0.71 -11.46
C SER A 77 0.08 -0.10 -10.16
N GLY A 78 -0.99 -0.82 -9.85
CA GLY A 78 -1.00 -1.64 -8.64
C GLY A 78 -2.32 -2.35 -8.41
N PHE A 79 -2.50 -2.81 -7.18
CA PHE A 79 -3.65 -3.57 -6.75
C PHE A 79 -4.31 -2.86 -5.58
N ASP A 80 -5.55 -2.43 -5.77
CA ASP A 80 -6.36 -1.88 -4.70
C ASP A 80 -6.91 -3.01 -3.84
N ILE A 81 -6.72 -2.86 -2.53
CA ILE A 81 -7.36 -3.68 -1.51
C ILE A 81 -8.21 -2.77 -0.64
N ARG A 82 -9.41 -3.23 -0.27
CA ARG A 82 -10.34 -2.45 0.53
C ARG A 82 -10.53 -3.05 1.91
N ARG A 83 -10.34 -2.26 2.94
CA ARG A 83 -10.63 -2.65 4.31
C ARG A 83 -12.14 -2.56 4.59
N ALA A 84 -12.60 -3.26 5.62
CA ALA A 84 -14.02 -3.33 5.98
C ALA A 84 -14.65 -1.96 6.32
N ASP A 85 -13.84 -0.99 6.73
CA ASP A 85 -14.25 0.40 6.99
C ASP A 85 -14.33 1.25 5.71
N GLY A 86 -14.12 0.67 4.52
CA GLY A 86 -14.18 1.38 3.24
C GLY A 86 -12.85 2.00 2.80
N VAL A 87 -11.85 2.08 3.70
CA VAL A 87 -10.53 2.63 3.39
C VAL A 87 -9.83 1.75 2.34
N THR A 88 -9.28 2.39 1.31
CA THR A 88 -8.60 1.70 0.21
C THR A 88 -7.10 1.92 0.29
N ALA A 89 -6.33 0.86 0.05
CA ALA A 89 -4.89 0.93 -0.12
C ALA A 89 -4.49 0.36 -1.48
N THR A 90 -3.57 1.03 -2.16
CA THR A 90 -2.94 0.51 -3.38
C THR A 90 -1.63 -0.15 -3.02
N VAL A 91 -1.48 -1.43 -3.38
CA VAL A 91 -0.24 -2.19 -3.29
C VAL A 91 0.43 -2.20 -4.67
N CYS A 92 1.61 -1.62 -4.76
CA CYS A 92 2.36 -1.43 -6.00
C CYS A 92 3.76 -2.05 -5.87
N HIS A 93 4.13 -2.89 -6.83
CA HIS A 93 5.52 -3.28 -7.03
C HIS A 93 6.13 -2.41 -8.12
N GLN A 94 7.18 -1.67 -7.76
CA GLN A 94 7.88 -0.77 -8.67
C GLN A 94 9.21 -1.38 -9.12
N GLN A 95 9.69 -0.92 -10.29
CA GLN A 95 11.05 -1.19 -10.74
C GLN A 95 12.03 -0.79 -9.62
N THR A 96 13.09 -1.60 -9.40
CA THR A 96 14.05 -1.53 -8.28
C THR A 96 13.70 -2.29 -6.98
N ARG A 97 12.87 -3.34 -7.04
CA ARG A 97 12.54 -4.23 -5.91
C ARG A 97 11.90 -3.48 -4.73
N LYS A 98 11.12 -2.45 -5.06
CA LYS A 98 10.37 -1.64 -4.10
C LYS A 98 8.93 -2.12 -4.07
N LEU A 99 8.43 -2.47 -2.88
CA LEU A 99 7.01 -2.54 -2.64
C LEU A 99 6.55 -1.23 -2.00
N VAL A 100 5.49 -0.64 -2.54
CA VAL A 100 4.83 0.54 -2.02
C VAL A 100 3.39 0.18 -1.66
N ILE A 101 2.92 0.64 -0.50
CA ILE A 101 1.51 0.62 -0.12
C ILE A 101 1.12 2.06 0.19
N ALA A 102 0.17 2.61 -0.55
CA ALA A 102 -0.39 3.94 -0.30
C ALA A 102 -1.84 3.79 0.15
N VAL A 103 -2.18 4.36 1.32
CA VAL A 103 -3.53 4.36 1.87
C VAL A 103 -4.19 5.68 1.54
N TRP A 104 -5.27 5.63 0.79
CA TRP A 104 -5.99 6.81 0.36
C TRP A 104 -6.96 7.26 1.44
N PRO A 105 -7.13 8.57 1.68
CA PRO A 105 -8.26 9.04 2.46
C PRO A 105 -9.56 8.56 1.80
N GLU A 106 -10.63 8.41 2.58
CA GLU A 106 -11.97 8.34 1.98
C GLU A 106 -12.09 9.56 1.06
N THR A 107 -12.45 9.32 -0.20
CA THR A 107 -12.87 10.41 -1.06
C THR A 107 -14.09 11.01 -0.40
N SER A 108 -13.89 12.09 0.36
CA SER A 108 -14.95 13.04 0.60
C SER A 108 -15.33 13.54 -0.79
N ASN A 109 -16.33 12.90 -1.40
CA ASN A 109 -17.17 13.59 -2.36
C ASN A 109 -17.67 14.81 -1.62
N ASN A 110 -17.05 15.95 -1.88
CA ASN A 110 -17.48 17.31 -1.62
C ASN A 110 -16.45 18.22 -2.28
N ASP A 111 -16.40 18.16 -3.60
CA ASP A 111 -16.10 19.34 -4.39
C ASP A 111 -17.48 19.89 -4.80
N ASP A 112 -17.96 20.88 -4.05
CA ASP A 112 -19.08 21.78 -4.41
C ASP A 112 -18.50 22.99 -5.17
#